data_AF-A0A2M9TRS9-F1
#
_entry.id   AF-A0A2M9TRS9-F1
#
_cell.length_a   1.000
_cell.length_b   1.000
_cell.length_c   1.000
_cell.angle_alpha   90.00
_cell.angle_beta   90.00
_cell.angle_gamma   90.00
#
_symmetry.space_group_name_H-M   'P 1'
#
loop_
_entity.id
_entity.type
_entity.pdbx_description
1 polymer ?
#
loop_
_entity_poly.entity_id
_entity_poly.type
_entity_poly.pdbx_seq_one_letter_code
_entity_poly.pdbx_strand_id
1 'polypeptide(L)'
;MKFNQAFSFLAALGLGITQSCAYAQAASQITLQVGDVKVLPLSGLARVAVGNGNILNAVTDAENELVLFAREPGQTVLNVWDKTNQSQQFHIHVRAAGEQKLQHEIQRMLGTIGHVKTTQIGDKIIVEGDNLSDADRERLLVLVRHFPQIVDMTSQIGWDQMVLLDVQILELPRNVLQELGVKWGVHTGGLSMGAVWDTGSSRLQARPGESVLQIPFKAVAPVGYFGLNALLSASLQTLAQEGHAVVLAQPQLMARSGATAEFLAGGEVPYVTTDKNGQNQTVFKPYGVSLHITPRIQKNGNVRSKIEVEVSSVDSSMALNGGPALKTRRTSTEFNVQSGQTLVLAGFISRDQFRNADKLPGIGDLPILGALFRSNRFQRNETELAIFVRPVVVSADNRDLQTRAARSRAIINNTFRADPILNTPVAADESHETQPASPTTKRHYPIWIPAGQPWRYSRTLPAAPRSEEVAGAYRTDREKRADRAKWVDRADRESRERRERREKEADKVNRSKRDAGRLREQRSAPIQVRKSRWKPVLRLRRPAVEQRF
;
A
#
# COMPACT_ATOMS: atom_id res chain seq x y z
N MET A 1 -22.57 -83.28 16.74
CA MET A 1 -23.91 -83.40 17.36
C MET A 1 -24.89 -82.71 16.42
N LYS A 2 -25.71 -83.43 15.65
CA LYS A 2 -27.04 -83.96 16.03
C LYS A 2 -27.93 -82.84 16.61
N PHE A 3 -29.17 -82.62 16.24
CA PHE A 3 -30.14 -83.12 15.25
C PHE A 3 -31.41 -82.29 15.57
N ASN A 4 -32.27 -82.07 14.57
CA ASN A 4 -33.72 -81.73 14.62
C ASN A 4 -34.38 -81.18 15.89
N GLN A 5 -35.37 -80.29 15.67
CA GLN A 5 -36.82 -80.51 15.87
C GLN A 5 -37.55 -79.17 15.62
N ALA A 6 -38.81 -79.04 15.23
CA ALA A 6 -39.82 -79.84 14.53
C ALA A 6 -41.10 -78.96 14.49
N PHE A 7 -42.05 -79.31 13.62
CA PHE A 7 -43.49 -78.94 13.66
C PHE A 7 -43.90 -77.47 13.37
N SER A 8 -45.05 -77.15 12.77
CA SER A 8 -46.06 -77.81 11.93
C SER A 8 -47.16 -76.77 11.67
N PHE A 9 -47.76 -76.80 10.48
CA PHE A 9 -49.16 -76.45 10.15
C PHE A 9 -49.85 -75.25 10.83
N LEU A 10 -50.30 -74.27 10.03
CA LEU A 10 -51.74 -74.01 9.89
C LEU A 10 -52.09 -73.15 8.66
N ALA A 11 -53.19 -73.53 8.03
CA ALA A 11 -53.76 -72.96 6.84
C ALA A 11 -54.49 -71.62 7.08
N ALA A 12 -54.59 -70.81 6.02
CA ALA A 12 -55.87 -70.36 5.43
C ALA A 12 -55.91 -68.88 5.03
N LEU A 13 -56.70 -68.66 3.98
CA LEU A 13 -57.32 -67.44 3.48
C LEU A 13 -56.48 -66.54 2.57
N GLY A 14 -56.79 -66.72 1.28
CA GLY A 14 -56.41 -65.82 0.22
C GLY A 14 -57.08 -64.45 0.33
N LEU A 15 -56.35 -63.49 -0.20
CA LEU A 15 -56.88 -62.27 -0.80
C LEU A 15 -55.95 -62.01 -1.98
N GLY A 16 -56.44 -62.34 -3.18
CA GLY A 16 -55.80 -61.98 -4.43
C GLY A 16 -55.83 -60.47 -4.57
N ILE A 17 -54.78 -59.80 -4.08
CA ILE A 17 -54.50 -58.41 -4.45
C ILE A 17 -53.81 -58.50 -5.81
N THR A 18 -54.59 -58.32 -6.87
CA THR A 18 -54.04 -57.94 -8.17
C THR A 18 -53.36 -56.59 -7.98
N GLN A 19 -52.05 -56.61 -7.79
CA GLN A 19 -51.24 -55.40 -7.91
C GLN A 19 -51.35 -54.94 -9.36
N SER A 20 -52.23 -53.98 -9.61
CA SER A 20 -52.16 -53.14 -10.79
C SER A 20 -50.86 -52.36 -10.68
N CYS A 21 -49.78 -52.87 -11.29
CA CYS A 21 -48.59 -52.09 -11.58
C CYS A 21 -49.01 -50.95 -12.52
N ALA A 22 -49.35 -49.80 -11.94
CA ALA A 22 -49.33 -48.55 -12.67
C ALA A 22 -47.86 -48.29 -13.05
N TYR A 23 -47.53 -48.55 -14.31
CA TYR A 23 -46.25 -48.13 -14.89
C TYR A 23 -46.18 -46.60 -14.83
N ALA A 24 -45.46 -46.08 -13.84
CA ALA A 24 -44.99 -44.70 -13.87
C ALA A 24 -43.97 -44.59 -15.00
N GLN A 25 -44.39 -44.09 -16.17
CA GLN A 25 -43.47 -43.77 -17.26
C GLN A 25 -42.42 -42.78 -16.73
N ALA A 26 -41.16 -43.16 -16.85
CA ALA A 26 -40.04 -42.28 -16.52
C ALA A 26 -40.16 -40.99 -17.35
N ALA A 27 -40.36 -39.87 -16.67
CA ALA A 27 -40.44 -38.56 -17.28
C ALA A 27 -39.11 -38.23 -17.96
N SER A 28 -39.09 -38.23 -19.29
CA SER A 28 -37.89 -37.96 -20.09
C SER A 28 -37.58 -36.46 -20.08
N GLN A 29 -36.44 -36.07 -19.52
CA GLN A 29 -35.99 -34.68 -19.48
C GLN A 29 -35.23 -34.31 -20.76
N ILE A 30 -35.60 -33.19 -21.38
CA ILE A 30 -34.94 -32.65 -22.59
C ILE A 30 -34.46 -31.24 -22.26
N THR A 31 -33.17 -30.98 -22.51
CA THR A 31 -32.59 -29.64 -22.37
C THR A 31 -32.31 -29.06 -23.75
N LEU A 32 -32.74 -27.82 -24.00
CA LEU A 32 -32.56 -27.05 -25.23
C LEU A 32 -31.95 -25.68 -24.89
N GLN A 33 -31.42 -24.97 -25.89
CA GLN A 33 -31.07 -23.54 -25.82
C GLN A 33 -32.04 -22.73 -26.67
N VAL A 34 -32.25 -21.45 -26.33
CA VAL A 34 -33.01 -20.52 -27.17
C VAL A 34 -32.44 -20.51 -28.59
N GLY A 35 -33.31 -20.75 -29.58
CA GLY A 35 -32.95 -20.88 -30.99
C GLY A 35 -32.69 -22.31 -31.46
N ASP A 36 -32.61 -23.28 -30.55
CA ASP A 36 -32.48 -24.69 -30.92
C ASP A 36 -33.75 -25.21 -31.60
N VAL A 37 -33.54 -26.06 -32.61
CA VAL A 37 -34.58 -26.87 -33.24
C VAL A 37 -34.26 -28.34 -32.99
N LYS A 38 -35.19 -29.06 -32.37
CA LYS A 38 -35.02 -30.49 -32.09
C LYS A 38 -36.17 -31.30 -32.66
N VAL A 39 -35.82 -32.27 -33.50
CA VAL A 39 -36.77 -33.23 -34.06
C VAL A 39 -36.84 -34.45 -33.14
N LEU A 40 -38.05 -34.84 -32.76
CA LEU A 40 -38.33 -36.07 -32.03
C LEU A 40 -38.99 -37.07 -32.99
N PRO A 41 -38.31 -38.18 -33.33
CA PRO A 41 -38.89 -39.22 -34.17
C PRO A 41 -39.91 -40.02 -33.34
N LEU A 42 -41.19 -39.64 -33.44
CA LEU A 42 -42.29 -40.29 -32.72
C LEU A 42 -43.25 -40.94 -33.73
N SER A 43 -43.27 -42.26 -33.77
CA SER A 43 -44.18 -43.02 -34.62
C SER A 43 -45.60 -42.96 -34.06
N GLY A 44 -46.58 -42.69 -34.93
CA GLY A 44 -47.99 -42.73 -34.55
C GLY A 44 -48.45 -41.58 -33.64
N LEU A 45 -47.82 -40.41 -33.72
CA LEU A 45 -48.30 -39.16 -33.11
C LEU A 45 -49.78 -38.89 -33.46
N ALA A 46 -50.60 -38.59 -32.44
CA ALA A 46 -52.01 -38.22 -32.59
C ALA A 46 -52.28 -36.79 -32.12
N ARG A 47 -51.71 -36.39 -30.98
CA ARG A 47 -51.84 -35.02 -30.44
C ARG A 47 -50.62 -34.62 -29.62
N VAL A 48 -50.39 -33.32 -29.53
CA VAL A 48 -49.32 -32.70 -28.75
C VAL A 48 -49.89 -31.52 -27.97
N ALA A 49 -49.48 -31.39 -26.71
CA ALA A 49 -49.79 -30.23 -25.89
C ALA A 49 -48.51 -29.71 -25.24
N VAL A 50 -48.29 -28.39 -25.34
CA VAL A 50 -47.20 -27.70 -24.66
C VAL A 50 -47.79 -26.86 -23.54
N GLY A 51 -47.21 -26.96 -22.34
CA GLY A 51 -47.67 -26.19 -21.18
C GLY A 51 -47.54 -24.68 -21.38
N ASN A 52 -46.33 -24.21 -21.68
CA ASN A 52 -46.04 -22.81 -22.00
C ASN A 52 -45.48 -22.67 -23.42
N GLY A 53 -46.31 -22.13 -24.33
CA GLY A 53 -45.99 -21.91 -25.74
C GLY A 53 -45.00 -20.78 -26.05
N ASN A 54 -44.73 -19.89 -25.08
CA ASN A 54 -43.73 -18.84 -25.22
C ASN A 54 -42.31 -19.39 -25.06
N ILE A 55 -42.14 -20.43 -24.23
CA ILE A 55 -40.86 -21.10 -23.99
C ILE A 55 -40.53 -22.09 -25.11
N LEU A 56 -41.53 -22.89 -25.51
CA LEU A 56 -41.36 -23.96 -26.49
C LEU A 56 -42.53 -23.96 -27.45
N ASN A 57 -42.25 -24.01 -28.74
CA ASN A 57 -43.27 -24.26 -29.76
C ASN A 57 -43.07 -25.64 -30.35
N ALA A 58 -44.16 -26.39 -30.54
CA ALA A 58 -44.11 -27.75 -31.07
C ALA A 58 -44.99 -27.82 -32.32
N VAL A 59 -44.41 -28.29 -33.42
CA VAL A 59 -45.09 -28.42 -34.72
C VAL A 59 -44.90 -29.85 -35.22
N THR A 60 -45.95 -30.40 -35.81
CA THR A 60 -45.93 -31.74 -36.39
C THR A 60 -45.73 -31.66 -37.89
N ASP A 61 -44.77 -32.41 -38.43
CA ASP A 61 -44.52 -32.47 -39.87
C ASP A 61 -45.37 -33.54 -40.59
N ALA A 62 -45.44 -33.50 -41.92
CA ALA A 62 -46.19 -34.43 -42.77
C ALA A 62 -45.77 -35.90 -42.58
N GLU A 63 -44.54 -36.15 -42.15
CA GLU A 63 -43.99 -37.46 -41.83
C GLU A 63 -44.31 -37.92 -40.39
N ASN A 64 -45.18 -37.18 -39.70
CA ASN A 64 -45.62 -37.44 -38.31
C ASN A 64 -44.50 -37.26 -37.26
N GLU A 65 -43.43 -36.55 -37.62
CA GLU A 65 -42.35 -36.15 -36.72
C GLU A 65 -42.72 -34.91 -35.90
N LEU A 66 -42.20 -34.82 -34.67
CA LEU A 66 -42.44 -33.69 -33.79
C LEU A 66 -41.23 -32.76 -33.76
N VAL A 67 -41.38 -31.55 -34.30
CA VAL A 67 -40.34 -30.53 -34.31
C VAL A 67 -40.56 -29.55 -33.17
N LEU A 68 -39.56 -29.42 -32.30
CA LEU A 68 -39.55 -28.53 -31.15
C LEU A 68 -38.68 -27.30 -31.45
N PHE A 69 -39.23 -26.11 -31.24
CA PHE A 69 -38.55 -24.83 -31.37
C PHE A 69 -38.43 -24.17 -30.00
N ALA A 70 -37.21 -24.03 -29.49
CA ALA A 70 -36.94 -23.33 -28.24
C ALA A 70 -36.93 -21.82 -28.47
N ARG A 71 -37.80 -21.08 -27.77
CA ARG A 71 -38.04 -19.65 -28.01
C ARG A 71 -37.53 -18.77 -26.87
N GLU A 72 -37.93 -19.06 -25.65
CA GLU A 72 -37.57 -18.28 -24.46
C GLU A 72 -36.98 -19.18 -23.36
N PRO A 73 -36.08 -18.66 -22.51
CA PRO A 73 -35.53 -19.44 -21.41
C PRO A 73 -36.59 -19.73 -20.34
N GLY A 74 -36.60 -20.96 -19.82
CA GLY A 74 -37.54 -21.39 -18.79
C GLY A 74 -37.80 -22.90 -18.77
N GLN A 75 -38.76 -23.31 -17.96
CA GLN A 75 -39.20 -24.71 -17.85
C GLN A 75 -40.63 -24.85 -18.38
N THR A 76 -40.87 -25.88 -19.18
CA THR A 76 -42.19 -26.21 -19.70
C THR A 76 -42.34 -27.72 -19.82
N VAL A 77 -43.57 -28.18 -19.92
CA VAL A 77 -43.89 -29.60 -20.05
C VAL A 77 -44.48 -29.83 -21.43
N LEU A 78 -44.05 -30.90 -22.08
CA LEU A 78 -44.55 -31.36 -23.36
C LEU A 78 -45.24 -32.70 -23.15
N ASN A 79 -46.54 -32.76 -23.40
CA ASN A 79 -47.31 -33.99 -23.38
C ASN A 79 -47.58 -34.41 -24.82
N VAL A 80 -47.26 -35.66 -25.13
CA VAL A 80 -47.46 -36.26 -26.45
C VAL A 80 -48.35 -37.48 -26.30
N TRP A 81 -49.31 -37.66 -27.22
CA TRP A 81 -50.11 -38.87 -27.26
C TRP A 81 -49.99 -39.55 -28.61
N ASP A 82 -49.95 -40.88 -28.56
CA ASP A 82 -49.96 -41.71 -29.75
C ASP A 82 -51.40 -42.04 -30.22
N LYS A 83 -51.51 -42.73 -31.36
CA LYS A 83 -52.78 -43.23 -31.92
C LYS A 83 -53.45 -44.29 -31.04
N THR A 84 -52.74 -44.89 -30.09
CA THR A 84 -53.30 -45.85 -29.11
C THR A 84 -53.78 -45.15 -27.82
N ASN A 85 -53.74 -43.81 -27.80
CA ASN A 85 -54.09 -42.94 -26.69
C ASN A 85 -53.19 -43.08 -25.44
N GLN A 86 -51.99 -43.63 -25.60
CA GLN A 86 -50.94 -43.61 -24.59
C GLN A 86 -50.27 -42.24 -24.57
N SER A 87 -50.09 -41.67 -23.38
CA SER A 87 -49.45 -40.37 -23.17
C SER A 87 -48.01 -40.52 -22.74
N GLN A 88 -47.10 -39.72 -23.29
CA GLN A 88 -45.74 -39.56 -22.79
C GLN A 88 -45.50 -38.09 -22.41
N GLN A 89 -44.95 -37.87 -21.23
CA GLN A 89 -44.64 -36.54 -20.70
C GLN A 89 -43.13 -36.28 -20.74
N PHE A 90 -42.75 -35.11 -21.25
CA PHE A 90 -41.38 -34.64 -21.31
C PHE A 90 -41.24 -33.33 -20.51
N HIS A 91 -40.23 -33.28 -19.64
CA HIS A 91 -39.85 -32.03 -18.97
C HIS A 91 -38.81 -31.32 -19.82
N ILE A 92 -39.18 -30.16 -20.34
CA ILE A 92 -38.33 -29.37 -21.23
C ILE A 92 -37.73 -28.22 -20.43
N HIS A 93 -36.40 -28.13 -20.43
CA HIS A 93 -35.67 -27.01 -19.88
C HIS A 93 -34.97 -26.24 -21.00
N VAL A 94 -35.37 -25.00 -21.25
CA VAL A 94 -34.76 -24.12 -22.25
C VAL A 94 -33.82 -23.15 -21.54
N ARG A 95 -32.54 -23.20 -21.89
CA ARG A 95 -31.49 -22.30 -21.39
C ARG A 95 -31.29 -21.10 -22.30
N ALA A 96 -30.70 -20.03 -21.79
CA ALA A 96 -30.39 -18.86 -22.61
C ALA A 96 -29.34 -19.21 -23.68
N ALA A 97 -29.43 -18.56 -24.84
CA ALA A 97 -28.48 -18.78 -25.93
C ALA A 97 -27.05 -18.41 -25.48
N GLY A 98 -26.09 -19.31 -25.71
CA GLY A 98 -24.68 -19.07 -25.38
C GLY A 98 -24.32 -19.17 -23.89
N GLU A 99 -25.26 -19.50 -23.01
CA GLU A 99 -25.05 -19.62 -21.57
C GLU A 99 -23.92 -20.61 -21.22
N GLN A 100 -23.88 -21.77 -21.88
CA GLN A 100 -22.81 -22.75 -21.66
C GLN A 100 -21.43 -22.24 -22.08
N LYS A 101 -21.36 -21.44 -23.15
CA LYS A 101 -20.10 -20.87 -23.63
C LYS A 101 -19.60 -19.81 -22.64
N LEU A 102 -20.50 -18.97 -22.17
CA LEU A 102 -20.23 -17.95 -21.16
C LEU A 102 -19.76 -18.58 -19.84
N GLN A 103 -20.47 -19.59 -19.34
CA GLN A 103 -20.09 -20.32 -18.12
C GLN A 103 -18.70 -20.94 -18.25
N HIS A 104 -18.41 -21.57 -19.38
CA HIS A 104 -17.10 -22.17 -19.63
C HIS A 104 -15.98 -21.13 -19.71
N GLU A 105 -16.25 -19.95 -20.29
CA GLU A 105 -15.29 -18.84 -20.32
C GLU A 105 -15.02 -18.28 -18.92
N ILE A 106 -16.07 -18.15 -18.09
CA ILE A 106 -15.94 -17.73 -16.69
C ILE A 106 -15.13 -18.73 -15.88
N GLN A 107 -15.40 -20.02 -16.02
CA GLN A 107 -14.62 -21.07 -15.36
C GLN A 107 -13.14 -21.02 -15.76
N ARG A 108 -12.82 -20.80 -17.04
CA ARG A 108 -11.42 -20.62 -17.49
C ARG A 108 -10.78 -19.39 -16.86
N MET A 109 -11.49 -18.26 -16.78
CA MET A 109 -10.96 -17.05 -16.15
C MET A 109 -10.72 -17.24 -14.65
N LEU A 110 -11.67 -17.85 -13.95
CA LEU A 110 -11.55 -18.15 -12.51
C LEU A 110 -10.44 -19.17 -12.24
N GLY A 111 -10.22 -20.14 -13.13
CA GLY A 111 -9.12 -21.09 -13.04
C GLY A 111 -7.72 -20.46 -13.09
N THR A 112 -7.59 -19.19 -13.46
CA THR A 112 -6.32 -18.45 -13.39
C THR A 112 -6.03 -17.84 -12.01
N ILE A 113 -7.01 -17.87 -11.11
CA ILE A 113 -6.90 -17.41 -9.73
C ILE A 113 -6.45 -18.60 -8.88
N GLY A 114 -5.31 -18.47 -8.20
CA GLY A 114 -4.79 -19.54 -7.35
C GLY A 114 -5.65 -19.75 -6.10
N HIS A 115 -5.66 -20.98 -5.57
CA HIS A 115 -6.38 -21.35 -4.34
C HIS A 115 -7.90 -21.13 -4.38
N VAL A 116 -8.49 -21.21 -5.58
CA VAL A 116 -9.94 -21.12 -5.78
C VAL A 116 -10.46 -22.41 -6.41
N LYS A 117 -11.59 -22.89 -5.88
CA LYS A 117 -12.41 -23.96 -6.44
C LYS A 117 -13.71 -23.36 -6.95
N THR A 118 -14.15 -23.83 -8.11
CA THR A 118 -15.39 -23.36 -8.72
C THR A 118 -16.38 -24.52 -8.82
N THR A 119 -17.56 -24.34 -8.26
CA THR A 119 -18.67 -25.30 -8.37
C THR A 119 -19.83 -24.64 -9.11
N GLN A 120 -20.39 -25.32 -10.11
CA GLN A 120 -21.55 -24.82 -10.84
C GLN A 120 -22.84 -25.32 -10.20
N ILE A 121 -23.76 -24.40 -9.88
CA ILE A 121 -25.10 -24.72 -9.39
C ILE A 121 -26.12 -23.93 -10.22
N GLY A 122 -26.79 -24.62 -11.15
CA GLY A 122 -27.71 -23.99 -12.09
C GLY A 122 -27.00 -23.03 -13.05
N ASP A 123 -27.49 -21.79 -13.10
CA ASP A 123 -26.90 -20.67 -13.84
C ASP A 123 -25.74 -20.00 -13.08
N LYS A 124 -25.61 -20.25 -11.76
CA LYS A 124 -24.61 -19.64 -10.88
C LYS A 124 -23.32 -20.45 -10.82
N ILE A 125 -22.21 -19.75 -10.68
CA ILE A 125 -20.88 -20.30 -10.43
C ILE A 125 -20.46 -19.86 -9.03
N ILE A 126 -20.38 -20.82 -8.12
CA ILE A 126 -19.92 -20.59 -6.76
C ILE A 126 -18.40 -20.68 -6.75
N VAL A 127 -17.77 -19.67 -6.18
CA VAL A 127 -16.32 -19.54 -6.00
C VAL A 127 -16.01 -19.74 -4.53
N GLU A 128 -15.34 -20.83 -4.20
CA GLU A 128 -14.86 -21.13 -2.86
C GLU A 128 -13.34 -21.10 -2.84
N GLY A 129 -12.75 -20.68 -1.73
CA GLY A 129 -11.30 -20.59 -1.61
C GLY A 129 -10.87 -19.91 -0.33
N ASP A 130 -9.64 -20.18 0.07
CA ASP A 130 -8.97 -19.64 1.24
C ASP A 130 -7.60 -19.08 0.84
N ASN A 131 -7.06 -18.18 1.67
CA ASN A 131 -5.71 -17.62 1.50
C ASN A 131 -5.43 -16.95 0.13
N LEU A 132 -6.43 -16.29 -0.46
CA LEU A 132 -6.22 -15.52 -1.69
C LEU A 132 -5.29 -14.32 -1.44
N SER A 133 -4.33 -14.12 -2.35
CA SER A 133 -3.50 -12.92 -2.37
C SER A 133 -4.35 -11.67 -2.62
N ASP A 134 -3.88 -10.50 -2.17
CA ASP A 134 -4.60 -9.23 -2.40
C ASP A 134 -4.86 -8.95 -3.88
N ALA A 135 -3.91 -9.33 -4.75
CA ALA A 135 -4.03 -9.17 -6.20
C ALA A 135 -5.09 -10.10 -6.80
N ASP A 136 -5.16 -11.34 -6.30
CA ASP A 136 -6.17 -12.32 -6.72
C ASP A 136 -7.57 -11.91 -6.26
N ARG A 137 -7.68 -11.38 -5.04
CA ARG A 137 -8.93 -10.88 -4.49
C ARG A 137 -9.47 -9.69 -5.30
N GLU A 138 -8.62 -8.73 -5.66
CA GLU A 138 -9.02 -7.63 -6.56
C GLU A 138 -9.51 -8.15 -7.91
N ARG A 139 -8.82 -9.14 -8.49
CA ARG A 139 -9.22 -9.75 -9.75
C ARG A 139 -10.58 -10.47 -9.64
N LEU A 140 -10.81 -11.21 -8.56
CA LEU A 140 -12.09 -11.86 -8.29
C LEU A 140 -13.21 -10.83 -8.14
N LEU A 141 -12.97 -9.74 -7.39
CA LEU A 141 -13.96 -8.66 -7.22
C LEU A 141 -14.34 -8.00 -8.57
N VAL A 142 -13.38 -7.83 -9.49
CA VAL A 142 -13.67 -7.34 -10.84
C VAL A 142 -14.55 -8.33 -11.61
N LEU A 143 -14.26 -9.63 -11.53
CA LEU A 143 -15.06 -10.66 -12.19
C LEU A 143 -16.49 -10.73 -11.62
N VAL A 144 -16.64 -10.70 -10.29
CA VAL A 144 -17.95 -10.71 -9.62
C VAL A 144 -18.79 -9.50 -10.02
N ARG A 145 -18.18 -8.31 -10.15
CA ARG A 145 -18.88 -7.11 -10.61
C ARG A 145 -19.34 -7.18 -12.07
N HIS A 146 -18.58 -7.86 -12.93
CA HIS A 146 -18.89 -7.95 -14.36
C HIS A 146 -19.82 -9.13 -14.69
N PHE A 147 -19.75 -10.22 -13.90
CA PHE A 147 -20.50 -11.44 -14.11
C PHE A 147 -21.37 -11.76 -12.87
N PRO A 148 -22.64 -11.32 -12.84
CA PRO A 148 -23.52 -11.50 -11.67
C PRO A 148 -23.89 -12.96 -11.39
N GLN A 149 -23.59 -13.87 -12.31
CA GLN A 149 -23.68 -15.32 -12.12
C GLN A 149 -22.61 -15.88 -11.16
N ILE A 150 -21.55 -15.11 -10.87
CA ILE A 150 -20.50 -15.52 -9.92
C ILE A 150 -20.97 -15.19 -8.50
N VAL A 151 -20.97 -16.20 -7.63
CA VAL A 151 -21.21 -16.05 -6.19
C VAL A 151 -19.89 -16.26 -5.47
N ASP A 152 -19.37 -15.20 -4.85
CA ASP A 152 -18.15 -15.24 -4.06
C ASP A 152 -18.46 -15.76 -2.65
N MET A 153 -17.96 -16.96 -2.34
CA MET A 153 -17.99 -17.57 -1.00
C MET A 153 -16.56 -17.78 -0.49
N THR A 154 -15.58 -17.04 -1.01
CA THR A 154 -14.20 -17.11 -0.52
C THR A 154 -14.13 -16.63 0.92
N SER A 155 -13.45 -17.40 1.76
CA SER A 155 -13.32 -17.06 3.17
C SER A 155 -12.06 -16.23 3.40
N GLN A 156 -12.14 -15.27 4.32
CA GLN A 156 -10.96 -14.56 4.85
C GLN A 156 -10.38 -15.28 6.07
N ILE A 157 -10.73 -16.56 6.27
CA ILE A 157 -10.33 -17.31 7.46
C ILE A 157 -8.85 -17.72 7.28
N GLY A 158 -7.95 -16.87 7.75
CA GLY A 158 -6.50 -17.08 7.69
C GLY A 158 -5.73 -15.94 8.33
N TRP A 159 -4.46 -16.16 8.63
CA TRP A 159 -3.56 -15.09 9.05
C TRP A 159 -3.22 -14.24 7.83
N ASP A 160 -3.71 -12.99 7.79
CA ASP A 160 -3.28 -12.05 6.76
C ASP A 160 -1.75 -11.93 6.81
N GLN A 161 -1.10 -11.99 5.66
CA GLN A 161 0.35 -11.83 5.60
C GLN A 161 0.73 -10.45 6.15
N MET A 162 1.62 -10.46 7.12
CA MET A 162 2.14 -9.24 7.72
C MET A 162 3.47 -8.90 7.09
N VAL A 163 3.80 -7.62 7.10
CA VAL A 163 5.09 -7.09 6.68
C VAL A 163 5.69 -6.34 7.85
N LEU A 164 6.85 -6.80 8.30
CA LEU A 164 7.72 -6.06 9.19
C LEU A 164 8.50 -5.04 8.37
N LEU A 165 8.43 -3.78 8.75
CA LEU A 165 9.03 -2.64 8.08
C LEU A 165 10.11 -2.08 9.01
N ASP A 166 11.36 -2.26 8.60
CA ASP A 166 12.53 -1.71 9.29
C ASP A 166 13.00 -0.47 8.53
N VAL A 167 12.80 0.70 9.12
CA VAL A 167 13.07 1.99 8.48
C VAL A 167 14.15 2.72 9.26
N GLN A 168 15.14 3.27 8.57
CA GLN A 168 16.19 4.08 9.16
C GLN A 168 16.26 5.42 8.44
N ILE A 169 16.19 6.50 9.21
CA ILE A 169 16.16 7.87 8.71
C ILE A 169 17.43 8.57 9.21
N LEU A 170 18.28 8.96 8.28
CA LEU A 170 19.63 9.47 8.52
C LEU A 170 19.81 10.82 7.84
N GLU A 171 20.41 11.80 8.51
CA GLU A 171 20.91 13.03 7.91
C GLU A 171 22.43 12.91 7.73
N LEU A 172 22.89 12.99 6.47
CA LEU A 172 24.27 12.75 6.06
C LEU A 172 24.80 13.93 5.23
N PRO A 173 26.05 14.38 5.42
CA PRO A 173 26.76 15.28 4.54
C PRO A 173 26.87 14.69 3.14
N ARG A 174 26.66 15.51 2.12
CA ARG A 174 26.59 15.04 0.72
C ARG A 174 27.89 14.38 0.23
N ASN A 175 29.05 14.83 0.70
CA ASN A 175 30.35 14.24 0.37
C ASN A 175 30.44 12.77 0.80
N VAL A 176 29.89 12.45 1.97
CA VAL A 176 29.88 11.08 2.52
C VAL A 176 28.99 10.14 1.70
N LEU A 177 27.82 10.61 1.23
CA LEU A 177 26.93 9.82 0.37
C LEU A 177 27.53 9.53 -1.01
N GLN A 178 28.32 10.46 -1.56
CA GLN A 178 29.01 10.28 -2.84
C GLN A 178 30.17 9.29 -2.73
N GLU A 179 30.89 9.29 -1.61
CA GLU A 179 31.97 8.33 -1.30
C GLU A 179 31.43 6.91 -1.08
N LEU A 180 30.20 6.76 -0.55
CA LEU A 180 29.47 5.48 -0.47
C LEU A 180 29.01 4.92 -1.83
N GLY A 181 29.26 5.63 -2.95
CA GLY A 181 29.01 5.13 -4.30
C GLY A 181 27.59 5.30 -4.83
N VAL A 182 26.73 6.10 -4.17
CA VAL A 182 25.35 6.36 -4.60
C VAL A 182 25.33 7.44 -5.70
N LYS A 183 25.14 7.05 -6.97
CA LYS A 183 24.95 7.97 -8.11
C LYS A 183 23.51 7.89 -8.62
N TRP A 184 22.75 8.99 -8.51
CA TRP A 184 21.36 9.07 -8.98
C TRP A 184 21.30 9.42 -10.48
N GLY A 185 20.82 8.49 -11.32
CA GLY A 185 20.59 8.71 -12.75
C GLY A 185 19.17 9.20 -13.04
N VAL A 186 19.04 10.40 -13.62
CA VAL A 186 17.75 11.11 -13.85
C VAL A 186 16.85 10.44 -14.90
N HIS A 187 17.31 9.40 -15.59
CA HIS A 187 16.61 8.84 -16.75
C HIS A 187 15.90 7.49 -16.52
N THR A 188 16.07 6.85 -15.36
CA THR A 188 15.62 5.44 -15.21
C THR A 188 15.11 5.01 -13.84
N GLY A 189 14.85 5.93 -12.90
CA GLY A 189 14.09 5.64 -11.67
C GLY A 189 14.42 4.29 -11.01
N GLY A 190 15.66 4.12 -10.53
CA GLY A 190 16.09 2.88 -9.87
C GLY A 190 17.62 2.71 -9.86
N LEU A 191 18.11 1.96 -8.87
CA LEU A 191 19.52 1.63 -8.64
C LEU A 191 20.08 0.78 -9.80
N SER A 192 21.19 1.20 -10.43
CA SER A 192 22.05 0.30 -11.22
C SER A 192 23.45 0.26 -10.61
N MET A 193 23.73 -0.71 -9.75
CA MET A 193 25.07 -0.98 -9.22
C MET A 193 25.95 -1.65 -10.30
N GLY A 194 26.48 -0.85 -11.22
CA GLY A 194 27.35 -1.31 -12.31
C GLY A 194 28.83 -1.47 -11.94
N ALA A 195 29.27 -1.11 -10.73
CA ALA A 195 30.70 -1.06 -10.38
C ALA A 195 31.25 -2.31 -9.67
N VAL A 196 30.41 -3.29 -9.28
CA VAL A 196 30.85 -4.52 -8.58
C VAL A 196 31.04 -5.70 -9.54
N TRP A 197 30.53 -5.62 -10.77
CA TRP A 197 30.74 -6.68 -11.77
C TRP A 197 32.17 -6.67 -12.34
N ASP A 198 32.91 -5.57 -12.18
CA ASP A 198 34.28 -5.43 -12.69
C ASP A 198 35.35 -5.95 -11.73
N THR A 199 35.01 -6.20 -10.46
CA THR A 199 35.99 -6.67 -9.45
C THR A 199 36.14 -8.20 -9.43
N GLY A 200 35.32 -8.93 -10.19
CA GLY A 200 35.37 -10.39 -10.31
C GLY A 200 36.11 -10.90 -11.54
N SER A 201 36.47 -10.01 -12.47
CA SER A 201 37.24 -10.36 -13.67
C SER A 201 38.69 -9.92 -13.48
N SER A 202 39.62 -10.83 -13.67
CA SER A 202 41.07 -10.64 -13.52
C SER A 202 41.70 -9.74 -14.59
N ARG A 203 40.98 -8.73 -15.09
CA ARG A 203 41.45 -7.77 -16.09
C ARG A 203 41.17 -6.34 -15.63
N LEU A 204 41.95 -5.89 -14.66
CA LEU A 204 42.09 -4.48 -14.32
C LEU A 204 42.79 -3.76 -15.49
N GLN A 205 42.03 -3.29 -16.48
CA GLN A 205 42.49 -2.26 -17.39
C GLN A 205 42.35 -0.91 -16.67
N ALA A 206 43.47 -0.38 -16.19
CA ALA A 206 43.56 0.96 -15.64
C ALA A 206 43.09 1.98 -16.69
N ARG A 207 41.94 2.63 -16.44
CA ARG A 207 41.52 3.81 -17.19
C ARG A 207 42.36 5.01 -16.72
N PRO A 208 43.02 5.75 -17.62
CA PRO A 208 43.83 6.90 -17.22
C PRO A 208 42.96 7.97 -16.54
N GLY A 209 43.35 8.41 -15.34
CA GLY A 209 42.73 9.55 -14.65
C GLY A 209 41.85 9.22 -13.44
N GLU A 210 41.68 7.95 -13.06
CA GLU A 210 40.84 7.55 -11.92
C GLU A 210 41.68 6.88 -10.81
N SER A 211 41.60 7.43 -9.59
CA SER A 211 42.33 6.92 -8.42
C SER A 211 41.62 5.69 -7.86
N VAL A 212 42.21 4.51 -8.01
CA VAL A 212 41.67 3.28 -7.43
C VAL A 212 42.00 3.23 -5.94
N LEU A 213 40.98 3.20 -5.08
CA LEU A 213 41.11 2.98 -3.64
C LEU A 213 41.60 1.54 -3.38
N GLN A 214 42.81 1.42 -2.83
CA GLN A 214 43.40 0.12 -2.52
C GLN A 214 42.81 -0.40 -1.20
N ILE A 215 41.94 -1.41 -1.30
CA ILE A 215 41.32 -2.04 -0.13
C ILE A 215 42.35 -2.98 0.52
N PRO A 216 42.59 -2.94 1.84
CA PRO A 216 43.66 -3.68 2.50
C PRO A 216 43.43 -5.21 2.62
N PHE A 217 42.38 -5.75 1.99
CA PHE A 217 42.06 -7.19 2.07
C PHE A 217 41.70 -7.74 0.68
N LYS A 218 42.23 -8.92 0.32
CA LYS A 218 41.83 -9.64 -0.91
C LYS A 218 40.43 -10.24 -0.72
N ALA A 219 39.46 -9.78 -1.51
CA ALA A 219 38.12 -10.37 -1.53
C ALA A 219 38.17 -11.78 -2.14
N VAL A 220 37.95 -12.81 -1.32
CA VAL A 220 37.79 -14.20 -1.77
C VAL A 220 36.31 -14.45 -2.09
N ALA A 221 36.08 -15.04 -3.26
CA ALA A 221 34.85 -14.92 -4.04
C ALA A 221 33.54 -15.57 -3.53
N PRO A 222 33.41 -16.31 -2.41
CA PRO A 222 32.07 -16.68 -1.93
C PRO A 222 31.57 -15.82 -0.75
N VAL A 223 32.37 -14.89 -0.20
CA VAL A 223 32.01 -14.09 1.01
C VAL A 223 31.49 -12.69 0.65
N GLY A 224 30.91 -12.52 -0.54
CA GLY A 224 30.50 -11.21 -1.06
C GLY A 224 29.36 -10.53 -0.28
N TYR A 225 28.43 -11.28 0.30
CA TYR A 225 27.22 -10.70 0.93
C TYR A 225 27.37 -10.35 2.41
N PHE A 226 28.12 -11.16 3.18
CA PHE A 226 28.36 -10.89 4.60
C PHE A 226 29.38 -9.77 4.81
N GLY A 227 30.42 -9.73 3.96
CA GLY A 227 31.44 -8.68 3.99
C GLY A 227 30.88 -7.29 3.66
N LEU A 228 30.00 -7.18 2.67
CA LEU A 228 29.42 -5.89 2.28
C LEU A 228 28.49 -5.29 3.35
N ASN A 229 27.64 -6.11 3.98
CA ASN A 229 26.77 -5.62 5.06
C ASN A 229 27.59 -5.21 6.30
N ALA A 230 28.64 -5.97 6.64
CA ALA A 230 29.53 -5.67 7.76
C ALA A 230 30.36 -4.39 7.50
N LEU A 231 30.86 -4.19 6.28
CA LEU A 231 31.59 -2.98 5.86
C LEU A 231 30.68 -1.75 5.81
N LEU A 232 29.43 -1.91 5.34
CA LEU A 232 28.44 -0.84 5.35
C LEU A 232 28.08 -0.46 6.79
N SER A 233 27.78 -1.43 7.67
CA SER A 233 27.51 -1.13 9.08
C SER A 233 28.71 -0.51 9.78
N ALA A 234 29.94 -0.97 9.52
CA ALA A 234 31.15 -0.43 10.14
C ALA A 234 31.43 1.01 9.68
N SER A 235 31.32 1.30 8.38
CA SER A 235 31.49 2.66 7.84
C SER A 235 30.42 3.63 8.35
N LEU A 236 29.14 3.23 8.36
CA LEU A 236 28.06 4.03 8.95
C LEU A 236 28.29 4.31 10.44
N GLN A 237 28.84 3.34 11.17
CA GLN A 237 29.09 3.46 12.61
C GLN A 237 30.31 4.34 12.92
N THR A 238 31.36 4.28 12.09
CA THR A 238 32.50 5.22 12.17
C THR A 238 32.07 6.65 11.81
N LEU A 239 31.27 6.84 10.76
CA LEU A 239 30.74 8.16 10.37
C LEU A 239 29.79 8.76 11.43
N ALA A 240 29.05 7.92 12.14
CA ALA A 240 28.25 8.34 13.29
C ALA A 240 29.11 8.71 14.51
N GLN A 241 30.23 8.02 14.74
CA GLN A 241 31.19 8.31 15.81
C GLN A 241 32.01 9.59 15.56
N GLU A 242 32.32 9.89 14.30
CA GLU A 242 33.02 11.12 13.88
C GLU A 242 32.08 12.33 13.81
N GLY A 243 30.78 12.16 14.09
CA GLY A 243 29.78 13.24 14.10
C GLY A 243 29.35 13.72 12.71
N HIS A 244 29.68 12.97 11.66
CA HIS A 244 29.29 13.29 10.30
C HIS A 244 27.89 12.78 9.97
N ALA A 245 27.41 11.69 10.59
CA ALA A 245 26.05 11.17 10.37
C ALA A 245 25.15 11.38 11.58
N VAL A 246 23.94 11.92 11.40
CA VAL A 246 22.95 12.05 12.47
C VAL A 246 21.79 11.09 12.23
N VAL A 247 21.63 10.12 13.13
CA VAL A 247 20.45 9.23 13.13
C VAL A 247 19.26 10.01 13.68
N LEU A 248 18.24 10.18 12.85
CA LEU A 248 17.03 10.90 13.24
C LEU A 248 16.00 9.96 13.87
N ALA A 249 15.79 8.78 13.27
CA ALA A 249 14.89 7.76 13.80
C ALA A 249 15.15 6.38 13.19
N GLN A 250 14.80 5.32 13.93
CA GLN A 250 14.83 3.93 13.48
C GLN A 250 13.55 3.17 13.87
N PRO A 251 12.37 3.55 13.32
CA PRO A 251 11.13 2.88 13.66
C PRO A 251 11.07 1.47 13.05
N GLN A 252 10.53 0.53 13.83
CA GLN A 252 10.14 -0.79 13.36
C GLN A 252 8.63 -0.93 13.47
N LEU A 253 7.98 -1.16 12.33
CA LEU A 253 6.52 -1.21 12.23
C LEU A 253 6.10 -2.57 11.68
N MET A 254 4.95 -3.08 12.13
CA MET A 254 4.32 -4.22 11.49
C MET A 254 2.98 -3.78 10.93
N ALA A 255 2.76 -4.05 9.65
CA ALA A 255 1.51 -3.77 8.97
C ALA A 255 1.03 -5.02 8.25
N ARG A 256 -0.29 -5.18 8.18
CA ARG A 256 -0.92 -6.13 7.26
C ARG A 256 -0.72 -5.65 5.82
N SER A 257 -0.61 -6.58 4.87
CA SER A 257 -0.67 -6.24 3.43
C SER A 257 -1.93 -5.41 3.10
N GLY A 258 -1.73 -4.24 2.50
CA GLY A 258 -2.77 -3.27 2.17
C GLY A 258 -3.18 -2.33 3.30
N ALA A 259 -2.73 -2.53 4.54
CA ALA A 259 -3.03 -1.65 5.67
C ALA A 259 -1.90 -0.66 5.94
N THR A 260 -2.24 0.58 6.29
CA THR A 260 -1.26 1.61 6.64
C THR A 260 -0.76 1.44 8.08
N ALA A 261 0.55 1.47 8.27
CA ALA A 261 1.17 1.69 9.58
C ALA A 261 1.66 3.13 9.70
N GLU A 262 1.48 3.69 10.89
CA GLU A 262 1.82 5.08 11.21
C GLU A 262 2.75 5.12 12.42
N PHE A 263 3.70 6.05 12.38
CA PHE A 263 4.63 6.32 13.45
C PHE A 263 4.84 7.82 13.58
N LEU A 264 4.81 8.32 14.80
CA LEU A 264 5.14 9.69 15.13
C LEU A 264 6.02 9.70 16.38
N ALA A 265 7.20 10.31 16.26
CA ALA A 265 8.10 10.55 17.38
C ALA A 265 8.53 12.01 17.38
N GLY A 266 8.18 12.73 18.44
CA GLY A 266 8.52 14.14 18.60
C GLY A 266 7.62 14.82 19.62
N GLY A 267 7.35 16.10 19.43
CA GLY A 267 6.55 16.91 20.36
C GLY A 267 5.58 17.82 19.63
N GLU A 268 4.97 18.75 20.34
CA GLU A 268 4.08 19.76 19.77
C GLU A 268 4.58 21.17 20.10
N VAL A 269 4.45 22.07 19.12
CA VAL A 269 4.75 23.49 19.29
C VAL A 269 3.44 24.28 19.35
N PRO A 270 3.24 25.16 20.36
CA PRO A 270 2.10 26.05 20.42
C PRO A 270 2.27 27.22 19.46
N TYR A 271 1.22 27.51 18.68
CA TYR A 271 1.10 28.70 17.86
C TYR A 271 -0.07 29.55 18.34
N VAL A 272 0.15 30.84 18.56
CA VAL A 272 -0.93 31.76 18.92
C VAL A 272 -1.48 32.37 17.64
N THR A 273 -2.74 32.09 17.33
CA THR A 273 -3.50 32.70 16.24
C THR A 273 -4.60 33.59 16.81
N THR A 274 -5.04 34.59 16.05
CA THR A 274 -6.16 35.44 16.45
C THR A 274 -7.39 35.04 15.64
N ASP A 275 -8.51 34.74 16.30
CA ASP A 275 -9.77 34.39 15.65
C ASP A 275 -10.44 35.60 14.98
N LYS A 276 -11.57 35.37 14.30
CA LYS A 276 -12.32 36.45 13.60
C LYS A 276 -12.90 37.51 14.54
N ASN A 277 -12.95 37.24 15.84
CA ASN A 277 -13.48 38.11 16.88
C ASN A 277 -12.37 38.86 17.64
N GLY A 278 -11.10 38.64 17.30
CA GLY A 278 -9.95 39.27 17.97
C GLY A 278 -9.44 38.50 19.19
N GLN A 279 -9.93 37.29 19.45
CA GLN A 279 -9.50 36.45 20.56
C GLN A 279 -8.30 35.59 20.18
N ASN A 280 -7.34 35.49 21.09
CA ASN A 280 -6.18 34.63 20.90
C ASN A 280 -6.58 33.16 21.12
N GLN A 281 -6.27 32.32 20.14
CA GLN A 281 -6.44 30.87 20.16
C GLN A 281 -5.05 30.22 20.01
N THR A 282 -4.74 29.26 20.88
CA THR A 282 -3.49 28.48 20.75
C THR A 282 -3.77 27.22 19.95
N VAL A 283 -3.01 27.00 18.87
CA VAL A 283 -3.05 25.82 18.01
C VAL A 283 -1.72 25.07 18.15
N PHE A 284 -1.77 23.79 18.53
CA PHE A 284 -0.60 22.95 18.61
C PHE A 284 -0.30 22.32 17.25
N LYS A 285 0.97 22.35 16.84
CA LYS A 285 1.44 21.64 15.63
C LYS A 285 2.50 20.61 16.03
N PRO A 286 2.36 19.34 15.63
CA PRO A 286 3.37 18.33 15.91
C PRO A 286 4.65 18.63 15.13
N TYR A 287 5.78 18.27 15.71
CA TYR A 287 7.09 18.24 15.06
C TYR A 287 7.83 16.97 15.44
N GLY A 288 8.88 16.63 14.68
CA GLY A 288 9.67 15.41 14.85
C GLY A 288 9.62 14.53 13.60
N VAL A 289 9.71 13.22 13.77
CA VAL A 289 9.67 12.26 12.68
C VAL A 289 8.29 11.63 12.59
N SER A 290 7.61 11.81 11.46
CA SER A 290 6.37 11.12 11.11
C SER A 290 6.60 10.21 9.90
N LEU A 291 6.08 8.99 9.98
CA LEU A 291 6.21 7.96 8.96
C LEU A 291 4.86 7.30 8.77
N HIS A 292 4.36 7.30 7.53
CA HIS A 292 3.21 6.53 7.10
C HIS A 292 3.66 5.57 6.01
N ILE A 293 3.34 4.30 6.14
CA ILE A 293 3.76 3.29 5.17
C ILE A 293 2.68 2.24 4.96
N THR A 294 2.32 2.01 3.70
CA THR A 294 1.31 1.04 3.30
C THR A 294 1.98 -0.04 2.45
N PRO A 295 2.38 -1.18 3.03
CA PRO A 295 2.97 -2.29 2.28
C PRO A 295 1.88 -3.11 1.58
N ARG A 296 2.19 -3.67 0.41
CA ARG A 296 1.33 -4.59 -0.33
C ARG A 296 2.16 -5.71 -0.92
N ILE A 297 1.83 -6.95 -0.58
CA ILE A 297 2.55 -8.13 -1.03
C ILE A 297 2.06 -8.51 -2.43
N GLN A 298 3.00 -8.70 -3.35
CA GLN A 298 2.74 -9.14 -4.71
C GLN A 298 2.89 -10.66 -4.83
N LYS A 299 2.30 -11.25 -5.88
CA LYS A 299 2.35 -12.70 -6.14
C LYS A 299 3.76 -13.29 -6.23
N ASN A 300 4.74 -12.49 -6.62
CA ASN A 300 6.15 -12.90 -6.74
C ASN A 300 6.92 -12.79 -5.40
N GLY A 301 6.25 -12.44 -4.29
CA GLY A 301 6.88 -12.24 -2.99
C GLY A 301 7.56 -10.88 -2.81
N ASN A 302 7.47 -9.98 -3.80
CA ASN A 302 7.93 -8.62 -3.65
C ASN A 302 6.93 -7.79 -2.83
N VAL A 303 7.46 -6.81 -2.11
CA VAL A 303 6.65 -5.88 -1.32
C VAL A 303 6.67 -4.53 -2.02
N ARG A 304 5.52 -4.15 -2.57
CA ARG A 304 5.28 -2.81 -3.06
C ARG A 304 4.78 -1.95 -1.90
N SER A 305 5.41 -0.82 -1.64
CA SER A 305 5.00 0.05 -0.54
C SER A 305 4.89 1.49 -0.99
N LYS A 306 3.86 2.18 -0.50
CA LYS A 306 3.79 3.63 -0.52
C LYS A 306 4.28 4.13 0.84
N ILE A 307 5.25 5.06 0.84
CA ILE A 307 5.82 5.63 2.05
C ILE A 307 5.76 7.16 1.99
N GLU A 308 5.33 7.75 3.10
CA GLU A 308 5.32 9.18 3.34
C GLU A 308 6.10 9.44 4.62
N VAL A 309 7.22 10.15 4.50
CA VAL A 309 8.10 10.51 5.63
C VAL A 309 8.13 12.01 5.76
N GLU A 310 7.95 12.49 6.98
CA GLU A 310 8.14 13.88 7.36
C GLU A 310 9.11 13.97 8.53
N VAL A 311 10.09 14.85 8.42
CA VAL A 311 11.04 15.17 9.49
C VAL A 311 10.96 16.67 9.73
N SER A 312 10.63 17.07 10.95
CA SER A 312 10.54 18.46 11.35
C SER A 312 11.30 18.74 12.64
N SER A 313 11.93 19.90 12.70
CA SER A 313 12.61 20.41 13.90
C SER A 313 12.23 21.86 14.16
N VAL A 314 12.26 22.26 15.43
CA VAL A 314 12.05 23.66 15.81
C VAL A 314 13.27 24.49 15.41
N ASP A 315 13.03 25.56 14.67
CA ASP A 315 14.03 26.55 14.29
C ASP A 315 13.95 27.75 15.24
N SER A 316 14.90 27.82 16.17
CA SER A 316 15.01 28.89 17.16
C SER A 316 15.66 30.17 16.62
N SER A 317 16.19 30.17 15.41
CA SER A 317 16.82 31.35 14.80
C SER A 317 15.80 32.39 14.30
N MET A 318 14.54 31.97 14.11
CA MET A 318 13.42 32.81 13.71
C MET A 318 12.29 32.71 14.74
N ALA A 319 12.28 33.61 15.72
CA ALA A 319 11.15 33.78 16.64
C ALA A 319 10.13 34.75 16.01
N LEU A 320 8.95 34.22 15.63
CA LEU A 320 7.83 35.03 15.15
C LEU A 320 6.85 35.30 16.30
N ASN A 321 6.10 36.40 16.24
CA ASN A 321 5.09 36.76 17.25
C ASN A 321 3.97 35.70 17.45
N GLY A 322 3.90 34.65 16.62
CA GLY A 322 2.89 33.59 16.67
C GLY A 322 3.42 32.19 16.98
N GLY A 323 4.70 32.01 17.33
CA GLY A 323 5.32 30.71 17.60
C GLY A 323 6.67 30.53 16.87
N PRO A 324 7.54 29.58 17.28
CA PRO A 324 8.81 29.35 16.62
C PRO A 324 8.61 28.76 15.23
N ALA A 325 9.53 29.04 14.31
CA ALA A 325 9.49 28.43 12.98
C ALA A 325 9.77 26.91 13.05
N LEU A 326 9.22 26.14 12.11
CA LEU A 326 9.52 24.71 11.94
C LEU A 326 10.27 24.50 10.62
N LYS A 327 11.41 23.81 10.70
CA LYS A 327 12.14 23.32 9.52
C LYS A 327 11.62 21.92 9.20
N THR A 328 10.78 21.81 8.16
CA THR A 328 10.16 20.55 7.76
C THR A 328 10.75 20.03 6.45
N ARG A 329 11.00 18.71 6.39
CA ARG A 329 11.42 17.95 5.20
C ARG A 329 10.42 16.84 4.99
N ARG A 330 9.90 16.69 3.77
CA ARG A 330 8.89 15.66 3.45
C ARG A 330 9.22 14.94 2.16
N THR A 331 9.07 13.62 2.17
CA THR A 331 9.22 12.75 1.00
C THR A 331 8.01 11.83 0.90
N SER A 332 7.45 11.69 -0.30
CA SER A 332 6.41 10.70 -0.60
C SER A 332 6.86 9.92 -1.83
N THR A 333 6.99 8.61 -1.70
CA THR A 333 7.42 7.75 -2.81
C THR A 333 6.72 6.40 -2.76
N GLU A 334 6.64 5.75 -3.91
CA GLU A 334 6.18 4.36 -4.04
C GLU A 334 7.34 3.55 -4.57
N PHE A 335 7.61 2.41 -3.94
CA PHE A 335 8.73 1.56 -4.31
C PHE A 335 8.32 0.09 -4.29
N ASN A 336 9.11 -0.73 -4.98
CA ASN A 336 8.97 -2.18 -4.97
C ASN A 336 10.32 -2.80 -4.66
N VAL A 337 10.36 -3.68 -3.66
CA VAL A 337 11.59 -4.33 -3.22
C VAL A 337 11.28 -5.77 -2.82
N GLN A 338 12.26 -6.66 -2.96
CA GLN A 338 12.12 -8.03 -2.52
C GLN A 338 12.11 -8.10 -0.99
N SER A 339 11.33 -9.03 -0.43
CA SER A 339 11.34 -9.29 1.02
C SER A 339 12.77 -9.53 1.53
N GLY A 340 13.17 -8.82 2.59
CA GLY A 340 14.49 -8.91 3.21
C GLY A 340 15.56 -8.00 2.62
N GLN A 341 15.32 -7.37 1.46
CA GLN A 341 16.26 -6.44 0.85
C GLN A 341 16.03 -5.01 1.32
N THR A 342 17.11 -4.24 1.45
CA THR A 342 17.08 -2.83 1.83
C THR A 342 17.12 -1.95 0.58
N LEU A 343 16.20 -1.00 0.49
CA LEU A 343 16.17 0.03 -0.53
C LEU A 343 16.46 1.40 0.10
N VAL A 344 17.22 2.24 -0.60
CA VAL A 344 17.47 3.64 -0.24
C VAL A 344 16.59 4.54 -1.09
N LEU A 345 15.75 5.35 -0.45
CA LEU A 345 14.64 6.05 -1.11
C LEU A 345 14.86 7.54 -1.35
N ALA A 346 15.78 8.18 -0.65
CA ALA A 346 15.88 9.63 -0.66
C ALA A 346 17.30 10.15 -0.76
N GLY A 347 17.39 11.22 -1.56
CA GLY A 347 18.52 12.14 -1.72
C GLY A 347 18.00 13.57 -1.88
N PHE A 348 17.49 14.16 -0.79
CA PHE A 348 17.06 15.57 -0.76
C PHE A 348 18.21 16.45 -0.28
N ILE A 349 18.67 17.38 -1.13
CA ILE A 349 19.82 18.25 -0.86
C ILE A 349 19.37 19.51 -0.12
N SER A 350 19.80 19.66 1.13
CA SER A 350 19.80 20.95 1.85
C SER A 350 21.15 21.62 1.65
N ARG A 351 21.17 22.92 1.31
CA ARG A 351 22.39 23.72 1.20
C ARG A 351 22.24 24.97 2.04
N ASP A 352 22.98 25.04 3.14
CA ASP A 352 23.11 26.24 3.96
C ASP A 352 24.43 26.92 3.60
N GLN A 353 24.37 28.18 3.15
CA GLN A 353 25.54 29.00 2.81
C GLN A 353 25.62 30.21 3.74
N PHE A 354 26.68 30.25 4.55
CA PHE A 354 27.02 31.39 5.39
C PHE A 354 28.20 32.12 4.75
N ARG A 355 28.01 33.40 4.42
CA ARG A 355 29.08 34.29 3.97
C ARG A 355 29.21 35.42 4.97
N ASN A 356 30.23 35.37 5.81
CA ASN A 356 30.59 36.46 6.69
C ASN A 356 31.80 37.20 6.11
N ALA A 357 31.74 38.52 6.11
CA ALA A 357 32.83 39.35 5.61
C ALA A 357 33.14 40.41 6.67
N ASP A 358 34.23 40.22 7.39
CA ASP A 358 34.75 41.20 8.34
C ASP A 358 35.68 42.14 7.56
N LYS A 359 35.36 43.43 7.50
CA LYS A 359 36.19 44.43 6.78
C LYS A 359 36.50 45.63 7.66
N LEU A 360 37.70 46.19 7.50
CA LEU A 360 38.03 47.48 8.09
C LEU A 360 37.29 48.60 7.33
N PRO A 361 36.53 49.47 8.03
CA PRO A 361 35.80 50.55 7.37
C PRO A 361 36.76 51.51 6.65
N GLY A 362 36.39 51.96 5.45
CA GLY A 362 37.21 52.81 4.58
C GLY A 362 38.12 52.02 3.65
N ILE A 363 39.19 51.40 4.19
CA ILE A 363 40.22 50.73 3.38
C ILE A 363 39.80 49.35 2.83
N GLY A 364 38.78 48.73 3.41
CA GLY A 364 38.27 47.42 2.96
C GLY A 364 37.54 47.44 1.61
N ASP A 365 37.13 48.63 1.13
CA ASP A 365 36.37 48.79 -0.12
C ASP A 365 37.24 49.27 -1.31
N LEU A 366 38.56 49.47 -1.10
CA LEU A 366 39.47 49.86 -2.18
C LEU A 366 39.60 48.75 -3.23
N PRO A 367 39.50 49.07 -4.54
CA PRO A 367 39.81 48.11 -5.58
C PRO A 367 41.27 47.67 -5.45
N ILE A 368 41.53 46.37 -5.66
CA ILE A 368 42.85 45.72 -5.56
C ILE A 368 43.39 45.61 -4.10
N LEU A 369 43.45 46.70 -3.34
CA LEU A 369 44.04 46.73 -1.99
C LEU A 369 43.10 46.26 -0.87
N GLY A 370 41.78 46.35 -1.06
CA GLY A 370 40.79 45.97 -0.04
C GLY A 370 40.79 44.49 0.33
N ALA A 371 41.39 43.62 -0.49
CA ALA A 371 41.51 42.19 -0.21
C ALA A 371 42.43 41.86 0.99
N LEU A 372 43.41 42.71 1.30
CA LEU A 372 44.31 42.55 2.45
C LEU A 372 43.69 43.01 3.78
N PHE A 373 42.62 43.82 3.70
CA PHE A 373 41.95 44.43 4.85
C PHE A 373 40.52 43.90 5.06
N ARG A 374 40.19 42.78 4.41
CA ARG A 374 38.93 42.04 4.59
C ARG A 374 39.21 40.56 4.85
N SER A 375 38.49 39.98 5.79
CA SER A 375 38.45 38.55 6.06
C SER A 375 37.09 38.01 5.63
N ASN A 376 37.09 37.18 4.58
CA ASN A 376 35.87 36.51 4.13
C ASN A 376 35.84 35.09 4.71
N ARG A 377 34.89 34.80 5.60
CA ARG A 377 34.57 33.45 6.04
C ARG A 377 33.40 32.92 5.20
N PHE A 378 33.68 31.96 4.34
CA PHE A 378 32.67 31.24 3.56
C PHE A 378 32.48 29.84 4.15
N GLN A 379 31.28 29.54 4.64
CA GLN A 379 30.93 28.23 5.17
C GLN A 379 29.73 27.69 4.39
N ARG A 380 29.85 26.47 3.85
CA ARG A 380 28.81 25.79 3.07
C ARG A 380 28.54 24.44 3.70
N ASN A 381 27.35 24.26 4.26
CA ASN A 381 26.91 22.98 4.83
C ASN A 381 25.91 22.35 3.85
N GLU A 382 26.22 21.16 3.34
CA GLU A 382 25.29 20.38 2.51
C GLU A 382 24.92 19.08 3.22
N THR A 383 23.66 18.96 3.66
CA THR A 383 23.14 17.74 4.29
C THR A 383 22.03 17.13 3.45
N GLU A 384 21.92 15.82 3.51
CA GLU A 384 21.03 15.01 2.69
C GLU A 384 20.32 13.97 3.55
N LEU A 385 19.00 13.91 3.42
CA LEU A 385 18.16 12.96 4.14
C LEU A 385 18.14 11.62 3.39
N ALA A 386 18.75 10.60 3.98
CA ALA A 386 18.74 9.24 3.48
C ALA A 386 17.74 8.39 4.27
N ILE A 387 16.87 7.70 3.55
CA ILE A 387 15.84 6.82 4.14
C ILE A 387 16.10 5.40 3.62
N PHE A 388 16.44 4.51 4.54
CA PHE A 388 16.64 3.09 4.28
C PHE A 388 15.38 2.35 4.69
N VAL A 389 14.85 1.51 3.81
CA VAL A 389 13.66 0.72 4.10
C VAL A 389 13.90 -0.73 3.75
N ARG A 390 13.68 -1.63 4.71
CA ARG A 390 13.75 -3.07 4.54
C ARG A 390 12.43 -3.71 4.96
N PRO A 391 11.54 -4.05 4.00
CA PRO A 391 10.35 -4.82 4.30
C PRO A 391 10.69 -6.31 4.39
N VAL A 392 10.11 -7.01 5.35
CA VAL A 392 10.22 -8.46 5.54
C VAL A 392 8.81 -9.01 5.66
N VAL A 393 8.42 -9.87 4.72
CA VAL A 393 7.16 -10.63 4.81
C VAL A 393 7.29 -11.63 5.95
N VAL A 394 6.34 -11.61 6.88
CA VAL A 394 6.32 -12.46 8.05
C VAL A 394 5.02 -13.25 8.11
N SER A 395 5.15 -14.54 8.36
CA SER A 395 4.06 -15.48 8.61
C SER A 395 4.00 -15.83 10.10
N ALA A 396 2.85 -16.33 10.57
CA ALA A 396 2.64 -16.68 11.98
C ALA A 396 3.65 -17.72 12.53
N ASP A 397 4.23 -18.53 11.66
CA ASP A 397 5.23 -19.56 11.96
C ASP A 397 6.68 -19.08 11.80
N ASN A 398 6.91 -17.78 11.57
CA ASN A 398 8.26 -17.26 11.37
C ASN A 398 9.13 -17.43 12.64
N ARG A 399 10.07 -18.38 12.59
CA ARG A 399 10.99 -18.73 13.70
C ARG A 399 11.80 -17.53 14.20
N ASP A 400 12.17 -16.59 13.33
CA ASP A 400 12.94 -15.41 13.72
C ASP A 400 12.10 -14.45 14.55
N LEU A 401 10.82 -14.27 14.20
CA LEU A 401 9.90 -13.47 15.00
C LEU A 401 9.63 -14.12 16.35
N GLN A 402 9.41 -15.43 16.38
CA GLN A 402 9.22 -16.15 17.65
C GLN A 402 10.46 -16.01 18.55
N THR A 403 11.65 -16.10 17.98
CA THR A 403 12.91 -15.91 18.70
C THR A 403 13.08 -14.47 19.20
N ARG A 404 12.74 -13.47 18.38
CA ARG A 404 12.77 -12.06 18.77
C ARG A 404 11.76 -11.76 19.88
N ALA A 405 10.52 -12.22 19.75
CA ALA A 405 9.49 -12.07 20.76
C ALA A 405 9.90 -12.72 22.09
N ALA A 406 10.47 -13.94 22.03
CA ALA A 406 11.01 -14.61 23.21
C ALA A 406 12.15 -13.83 23.87
N ARG A 407 13.09 -13.28 23.09
CA ARG A 407 14.17 -12.42 23.60
C ARG A 407 13.63 -11.13 24.22
N SER A 408 12.73 -10.44 23.55
CA SER A 408 12.11 -9.21 24.08
C SER A 408 11.38 -9.48 25.39
N ARG A 409 10.64 -10.60 25.47
CA ARG A 409 9.94 -11.00 26.69
C ARG A 409 10.92 -11.36 27.82
N ALA A 410 12.04 -12.01 27.50
CA ALA A 410 13.10 -12.26 28.45
C ALA A 410 13.75 -10.96 28.97
N ILE A 411 13.99 -9.97 28.10
CA ILE A 411 14.50 -8.65 28.50
C ILE A 411 13.48 -7.94 29.39
N ILE A 412 12.22 -7.88 29.00
CA ILE A 412 11.15 -7.24 29.79
C ILE A 412 11.06 -7.89 31.17
N ASN A 413 10.99 -9.23 31.24
CA ASN A 413 10.88 -9.95 32.51
C ASN A 413 12.13 -9.77 33.40
N ASN A 414 13.32 -9.62 32.81
CA ASN A 414 14.54 -9.40 33.57
C ASN A 414 14.71 -7.93 34.00
N THR A 415 14.22 -6.99 33.18
CA THR A 415 14.29 -5.54 33.45
C THR A 415 13.21 -5.12 34.44
N PHE A 416 12.02 -5.70 34.32
CA PHE A 416 10.86 -5.48 35.18
C PHE A 416 10.57 -6.79 35.91
N ARG A 417 11.17 -6.96 37.09
CA ARG A 417 10.96 -8.15 37.96
C ARG A 417 9.52 -8.27 38.49
N ALA A 418 8.70 -7.24 38.33
CA ALA A 418 7.27 -7.24 38.58
C ALA A 418 6.54 -6.83 37.30
N ASP A 419 5.34 -7.38 37.05
CA ASP A 419 4.53 -7.03 35.88
C ASP A 419 4.35 -5.50 35.80
N PRO A 420 4.56 -4.87 34.64
CA PRO A 420 4.42 -3.42 34.50
C PRO A 420 2.98 -3.02 34.80
N ILE A 421 2.79 -2.30 35.90
CA ILE A 421 1.48 -1.80 36.30
C ILE A 421 1.15 -0.58 35.43
N LEU A 422 0.43 -0.81 34.33
CA LEU A 422 -0.05 0.26 33.45
C LEU A 422 -1.16 1.04 34.17
N ASN A 423 -1.08 2.38 34.13
CA ASN A 423 -2.06 3.32 34.71
C ASN A 423 -2.22 3.26 36.24
N THR A 424 -1.13 3.15 37.01
CA THR A 424 -1.21 3.58 38.41
C THR A 424 -1.26 5.11 38.45
N PRO A 425 -2.31 5.74 38.98
CA PRO A 425 -2.22 7.15 39.32
C PRO A 425 -1.07 7.31 40.29
N VAL A 426 -0.18 8.28 40.05
CA VAL A 426 0.84 8.68 41.02
C VAL A 426 0.09 9.10 42.29
N ALA A 427 0.01 8.21 43.26
CA ALA A 427 -0.42 8.57 44.59
C ALA A 427 0.65 9.52 45.12
N ALA A 428 0.26 10.76 45.44
CA ALA A 428 1.11 11.65 46.20
C ALA A 428 1.49 10.91 47.49
N ASP A 429 2.78 10.85 47.77
CA ASP A 429 3.38 10.06 48.83
C ASP A 429 2.83 10.48 50.21
N GLU A 430 1.81 9.78 50.72
CA GLU A 430 1.33 9.91 52.10
C GLU A 430 2.04 8.87 52.98
N SER A 431 3.37 8.91 53.08
CA SER A 431 4.06 8.14 54.11
C SER A 431 5.46 8.67 54.47
N HIS A 432 5.50 9.82 55.14
CA HIS A 432 6.55 10.09 56.12
C HIS A 432 5.98 10.03 57.52
N GLU A 433 5.56 8.82 57.93
CA GLU A 433 5.43 8.52 59.35
C GLU A 433 6.84 8.30 59.92
N THR A 434 7.16 9.10 60.94
CA THR A 434 8.50 9.29 61.47
C THR A 434 8.98 8.03 62.20
N GLN A 435 10.01 7.35 61.68
CA GLN A 435 10.80 6.39 62.46
C GLN A 435 11.96 7.12 63.17
N PRO A 436 12.20 6.85 64.47
CA PRO A 436 13.20 7.58 65.24
C PRO A 436 14.63 7.21 64.82
N ALA A 437 15.45 8.23 64.58
CA ALA A 437 16.83 8.10 64.17
C ALA A 437 17.73 7.55 65.29
N SER A 438 18.63 6.63 64.94
CA SER A 438 19.77 6.22 65.76
C SER A 438 20.72 7.40 66.03
N PRO A 439 21.38 7.46 67.20
CA PRO A 439 22.11 8.65 67.63
C PRO A 439 23.46 8.74 66.90
N THR A 440 23.55 9.59 65.89
CA THR A 440 24.83 10.05 65.37
C THR A 440 25.21 11.40 65.98
N THR A 441 26.46 11.45 66.40
CA THR A 441 27.12 12.49 67.17
C THR A 441 26.99 13.86 66.52
N LYS A 442 26.41 14.82 67.26
CA LYS A 442 26.27 16.22 66.86
C LYS A 442 27.66 16.86 66.68
N ARG A 443 28.03 17.22 65.45
CA ARG A 443 29.00 18.31 65.23
C ARG A 443 28.25 19.63 65.19
N HIS A 444 28.60 20.50 66.12
CA HIS A 444 28.05 21.83 66.32
C HIS A 444 28.66 22.80 65.30
N TYR A 445 27.84 23.55 64.58
CA TYR A 445 28.24 24.82 63.97
C TYR A 445 27.21 25.87 64.39
N PRO A 446 27.62 27.00 65.00
CA PRO A 446 26.69 28.01 65.45
C PRO A 446 26.38 28.96 64.29
N ILE A 447 25.11 29.07 63.92
CA ILE A 447 24.62 30.25 63.22
C ILE A 447 23.52 30.85 64.10
N TRP A 448 23.78 32.07 64.54
CA TRP A 448 22.91 32.88 65.37
C TRP A 448 21.80 33.51 64.51
N ILE A 449 20.54 33.33 64.91
CA ILE A 449 19.39 34.03 64.33
C ILE A 449 18.61 34.66 65.49
N PRO A 450 18.32 35.97 65.47
CA PRO A 450 17.57 36.62 66.54
C PRO A 450 16.12 36.14 66.56
N ALA A 451 15.62 35.89 67.77
CA ALA A 451 14.25 35.44 68.01
C ALA A 451 13.26 36.61 67.99
N GLY A 452 12.16 36.43 67.27
CA GLY A 452 10.94 37.22 67.46
C GLY A 452 10.26 37.58 66.15
N GLN A 453 9.25 36.78 65.77
CA GLN A 453 7.92 37.18 65.28
C GLN A 453 7.18 35.92 64.79
N PRO A 454 6.00 35.58 65.34
CA PRO A 454 5.21 34.44 64.84
C PRO A 454 4.50 34.81 63.54
N TRP A 455 4.63 33.97 62.52
CA TRP A 455 3.85 34.10 61.28
C TRP A 455 2.38 33.76 61.56
N ARG A 456 1.48 34.70 61.27
CA ARG A 456 0.02 34.48 61.31
C ARG A 456 -0.49 34.11 59.91
N TYR A 457 -1.16 32.97 59.79
CA TYR A 457 -1.85 32.54 58.58
C TYR A 457 -3.19 33.30 58.46
N SER A 458 -3.37 34.12 57.41
CA SER A 458 -4.63 34.79 57.09
C SER A 458 -5.35 34.04 55.98
N ARG A 459 -6.57 33.55 56.26
CA ARG A 459 -7.45 32.89 55.30
C ARG A 459 -8.44 33.92 54.74
N THR A 460 -7.99 34.82 53.87
CA THR A 460 -8.87 35.69 53.07
C THR A 460 -8.38 35.74 51.63
N LEU A 461 -9.27 35.40 50.69
CA LEU A 461 -9.05 35.50 49.24
C LEU A 461 -9.00 36.99 48.83
N PRO A 462 -8.09 37.40 47.93
CA PRO A 462 -8.10 38.77 47.41
C PRO A 462 -9.33 38.99 46.53
N ALA A 463 -9.98 40.14 46.70
CA ALA A 463 -11.15 40.55 45.93
C ALA A 463 -10.79 40.84 44.46
N ALA A 464 -11.71 40.52 43.55
CA ALA A 464 -11.59 40.81 42.12
C ALA A 464 -11.57 42.34 41.83
N PRO A 465 -10.85 42.80 40.80
CA PRO A 465 -10.79 44.23 40.47
C PRO A 465 -12.12 44.76 39.91
N ARG A 466 -12.43 46.02 40.27
CA ARG A 466 -13.63 46.76 39.84
C ARG A 466 -13.58 47.18 38.37
N SER A 467 -14.76 47.26 37.77
CA SER A 467 -15.09 47.44 36.36
C SER A 467 -14.87 48.84 35.75
N GLU A 468 -13.88 49.61 36.17
CA GLU A 468 -13.68 50.99 35.66
C GLU A 468 -12.44 51.20 34.79
N GLU A 469 -11.65 50.16 34.51
CA GLU A 469 -10.41 50.27 33.73
C GLU A 469 -10.49 49.58 32.35
N VAL A 470 -11.63 49.69 31.66
CA VAL A 470 -11.77 49.25 30.25
C VAL A 470 -12.62 50.25 29.46
N ALA A 471 -12.12 51.47 29.29
CA ALA A 471 -12.72 52.46 28.41
C ALA A 471 -11.67 52.95 27.39
N GLY A 472 -11.35 52.11 26.40
CA GLY A 472 -10.37 52.50 25.40
C GLY A 472 -10.13 51.48 24.29
N ALA A 473 -11.17 51.03 23.57
CA ALA A 473 -11.08 50.59 22.16
C ALA A 473 -12.39 49.93 21.69
N TYR A 474 -13.39 50.72 21.29
CA TYR A 474 -14.49 50.20 20.46
C TYR A 474 -14.42 50.83 19.07
N ARG A 475 -13.93 50.05 18.09
CA ARG A 475 -14.07 50.39 16.66
C ARG A 475 -15.53 50.39 16.25
N THR A 476 -15.92 51.39 15.47
CA THR A 476 -17.31 51.60 15.04
C THR A 476 -17.77 50.53 14.06
N ASP A 477 -19.07 50.20 14.06
CA ASP A 477 -19.65 49.16 13.19
C ASP A 477 -19.51 49.44 11.70
N ARG A 478 -19.23 50.70 11.32
CA ARG A 478 -18.98 51.09 9.93
C ARG A 478 -17.66 50.53 9.40
N GLU A 479 -16.62 50.48 10.24
CA GLU A 479 -15.31 49.91 9.88
C GLU A 479 -15.38 48.38 9.76
N LYS A 480 -16.11 47.72 10.67
CA LYS A 480 -16.34 46.27 10.60
C LYS A 480 -17.07 45.85 9.33
N ARG A 481 -18.00 46.66 8.83
CA ARG A 481 -18.70 46.41 7.56
C ARG A 481 -17.79 46.60 6.34
N ALA A 482 -16.90 47.59 6.36
CA ALA A 482 -15.95 47.82 5.26
C ALA A 482 -14.93 46.68 5.14
N ASP A 483 -14.43 46.16 6.26
CA ASP A 483 -13.49 45.04 6.25
C ASP A 483 -14.16 43.72 5.83
N ARG A 484 -15.43 43.52 6.21
CA ARG A 484 -16.22 42.37 5.76
C ARG A 484 -16.46 42.40 4.25
N ALA A 485 -16.73 43.57 3.66
CA ALA A 485 -16.88 43.71 2.21
C ALA A 485 -15.57 43.40 1.45
N LYS A 486 -14.42 43.88 1.96
CA LYS A 486 -13.09 43.58 1.37
C LYS A 486 -12.75 42.10 1.43
N TRP A 487 -13.18 41.40 2.49
CA TRP A 487 -12.92 39.97 2.64
C TRP A 487 -13.75 39.13 1.66
N VAL A 488 -15.02 39.49 1.46
CA VAL A 488 -15.90 38.81 0.50
C VAL A 488 -15.40 39.00 -0.94
N ASP A 489 -15.00 40.20 -1.32
CA ASP A 489 -14.45 40.48 -2.66
C ASP A 489 -13.15 39.69 -2.94
N ARG A 490 -12.28 39.55 -1.93
CA ARG A 490 -11.07 38.73 -2.05
C ARG A 490 -11.39 37.24 -2.23
N ALA A 491 -12.36 36.72 -1.48
CA ALA A 491 -12.78 35.33 -1.58
C ALA A 491 -13.39 35.00 -2.95
N ASP A 492 -14.19 35.91 -3.51
CA ASP A 492 -14.77 35.76 -4.84
C ASP A 492 -13.71 35.80 -5.94
N ARG A 493 -12.69 36.66 -5.80
CA ARG A 493 -11.56 36.74 -6.73
C ARG A 493 -10.74 35.45 -6.74
N GLU A 494 -10.40 34.91 -5.57
CA GLU A 494 -9.69 33.63 -5.45
C GLU A 494 -10.50 32.45 -6.01
N SER A 495 -11.82 32.48 -5.84
CA SER A 495 -12.73 31.47 -6.38
C SER A 495 -12.77 31.47 -7.90
N ARG A 496 -12.79 32.65 -8.52
CA ARG A 496 -12.71 32.80 -9.98
C ARG A 496 -11.37 32.34 -10.53
N GLU A 497 -10.26 32.71 -9.89
CA GLU A 497 -8.92 32.28 -10.31
C GLU A 497 -8.74 30.76 -10.20
N ARG A 498 -9.28 30.11 -9.16
CA ARG A 498 -9.28 28.64 -9.04
C ARG A 498 -10.09 27.97 -10.15
N ARG A 499 -11.21 28.56 -10.55
CA ARG A 499 -12.06 28.04 -11.63
C ARG A 499 -11.36 28.14 -12.98
N GLU A 500 -10.74 29.28 -13.28
CA GLU A 500 -9.94 29.46 -14.51
C GLU A 500 -8.72 28.53 -14.58
N ARG A 501 -8.03 28.29 -13.46
CA ARG A 501 -6.90 27.34 -13.41
C ARG A 501 -7.37 25.92 -13.73
N ARG A 502 -8.48 25.49 -13.15
CA ARG A 502 -9.08 24.16 -13.42
C ARG A 502 -9.49 24.00 -14.88
N GLU A 503 -10.04 25.05 -15.49
CA GLU A 503 -10.45 25.05 -16.89
C GLU A 503 -9.24 24.97 -17.84
N LYS A 504 -8.19 25.76 -17.59
CA LYS A 504 -6.92 25.69 -18.34
C LYS A 504 -6.23 24.33 -18.22
N GLU A 505 -6.32 23.70 -17.05
CA GLU A 505 -5.75 22.38 -16.82
C GLU A 505 -6.54 21.28 -17.53
N ALA A 506 -7.88 21.36 -17.51
CA ALA A 506 -8.74 20.46 -18.28
C ALA A 506 -8.50 20.57 -19.80
N ASP A 507 -8.32 21.77 -20.32
CA ASP A 507 -7.99 22.01 -21.74
C ASP A 507 -6.63 21.42 -22.12
N LYS A 508 -5.63 21.55 -21.25
CA LYS A 508 -4.29 20.99 -21.46
C LYS A 508 -4.34 19.45 -21.54
N VAL A 509 -5.14 18.82 -20.67
CA VAL A 509 -5.37 17.37 -20.69
C VAL A 509 -6.09 16.93 -21.96
N ASN A 510 -7.12 17.66 -22.39
CA ASN A 510 -7.84 17.35 -23.63
C ASN A 510 -7.00 17.56 -24.89
N ARG A 511 -6.07 18.52 -24.89
CA ARG A 511 -5.12 18.71 -25.99
C ARG A 511 -4.13 17.55 -26.07
N SER A 512 -3.58 17.12 -24.92
CA SER A 512 -2.70 15.95 -24.84
C SER A 512 -3.37 14.64 -25.31
N LYS A 513 -4.65 14.42 -24.95
CA LYS A 513 -5.41 13.26 -25.45
C LYS A 513 -5.61 13.27 -26.96
N ARG A 514 -5.86 14.45 -27.55
CA ARG A 514 -5.99 14.62 -29.01
C ARG A 514 -4.68 14.35 -29.74
N ASP A 515 -3.56 14.83 -29.20
CA ASP A 515 -2.24 14.60 -29.79
C ASP A 515 -1.83 13.11 -29.70
N ALA A 516 -2.15 12.44 -28.60
CA ALA A 516 -1.94 11.00 -28.44
C ALA A 516 -2.79 10.16 -29.42
N GLY A 517 -4.03 10.59 -29.69
CA GLY A 517 -4.90 9.96 -30.69
C GLY A 517 -4.33 10.09 -32.10
N ARG A 518 -3.87 11.30 -32.47
CA ARG A 518 -3.32 11.59 -33.80
C ARG A 518 -2.00 10.85 -34.08
N LEU A 519 -1.17 10.64 -33.05
CA LEU A 519 0.05 9.82 -33.14
C LEU A 519 -0.25 8.32 -33.29
N ARG A 520 -1.38 7.84 -32.77
CA ARG A 520 -1.84 6.47 -32.98
C ARG A 520 -2.31 6.23 -34.41
N GLU A 521 -3.00 7.21 -35.00
CA GLU A 521 -3.51 7.14 -36.38
C GLU A 521 -2.38 7.18 -37.43
N GLN A 522 -1.33 7.97 -37.20
CA GLN A 522 -0.14 8.01 -38.08
C GLN A 522 0.67 6.70 -38.09
N ARG A 523 0.58 5.88 -37.03
CA ARG A 523 1.27 4.58 -36.95
C ARG A 523 0.49 3.44 -37.63
N SER A 524 -0.73 3.70 -38.11
CA SER A 524 -1.61 2.69 -38.70
C SER A 524 -1.76 2.79 -40.22
N ALA A 525 -1.01 3.67 -40.90
CA ALA A 525 -1.06 3.77 -42.36
C ALA A 525 -0.33 2.58 -43.04
N PRO A 526 -0.95 1.86 -43.99
CA PRO A 526 -0.35 0.71 -44.65
C PRO A 526 0.78 1.12 -45.62
N ILE A 527 1.92 0.44 -45.51
CA ILE A 527 3.10 0.61 -46.37
C ILE A 527 2.78 0.07 -47.77
N GLN A 528 2.65 0.96 -48.75
CA GLN A 528 2.62 0.61 -50.18
C GLN A 528 4.05 0.33 -50.68
N VAL A 529 4.37 -0.93 -50.96
CA VAL A 529 5.66 -1.35 -51.54
C VAL A 529 5.65 -1.09 -53.04
N ARG A 530 6.37 -0.06 -53.48
CA ARG A 530 6.60 0.25 -54.90
C ARG A 530 7.86 -0.47 -55.38
N LYS A 531 7.73 -1.44 -56.30
CA LYS A 531 8.85 -2.12 -56.97
C LYS A 531 9.58 -1.14 -57.90
N SER A 532 10.90 -0.99 -57.75
CA SER A 532 11.76 -0.47 -58.82
C SER A 532 13.15 -1.11 -58.81
N ARG A 533 13.51 -1.65 -59.98
CA ARG A 533 14.75 -2.31 -60.42
C ARG A 533 16.02 -1.49 -60.18
N TRP A 534 17.10 -2.10 -59.68
CA TRP A 534 18.49 -1.70 -59.99
C TRP A 534 19.41 -2.94 -60.13
N LYS A 535 20.25 -2.94 -61.18
CA LYS A 535 21.23 -3.97 -61.56
C LYS A 535 22.58 -3.77 -60.83
N PRO A 536 23.45 -4.80 -60.71
CA PRO A 536 24.70 -4.74 -59.96
C PRO A 536 25.90 -4.40 -60.85
N VAL A 537 26.95 -3.79 -60.26
CA VAL A 537 28.29 -3.72 -60.85
C VAL A 537 29.33 -4.18 -59.81
N LEU A 538 30.07 -5.23 -60.20
CA LEU A 538 31.24 -5.80 -59.55
C LEU A 538 32.39 -4.78 -59.42
N ARG A 539 33.22 -4.94 -58.37
CA ARG A 539 34.67 -5.14 -58.57
C ARG A 539 35.34 -5.84 -57.38
N LEU A 540 36.05 -6.90 -57.74
CA LEU A 540 36.90 -7.76 -56.91
C LEU A 540 38.16 -7.03 -56.43
N ARG A 541 38.64 -7.41 -55.24
CA ARG A 541 40.02 -7.85 -55.02
C ARG A 541 40.13 -8.75 -53.77
N ARG A 542 40.30 -10.06 -54.04
CA ARG A 542 41.00 -11.05 -53.19
C ARG A 542 42.52 -10.76 -53.27
N PRO A 543 43.42 -11.31 -52.41
CA PRO A 543 43.46 -12.71 -51.93
C PRO A 543 43.93 -12.82 -50.46
N ALA A 544 44.23 -13.95 -49.80
CA ALA A 544 44.43 -15.35 -50.14
C ALA A 544 44.46 -16.16 -48.81
N VAL A 545 43.90 -17.38 -48.78
CA VAL A 545 44.59 -18.65 -48.38
C VAL A 545 44.56 -18.88 -46.84
N GLU A 546 44.18 -20.01 -46.23
CA GLU A 546 44.26 -21.47 -46.48
C GLU A 546 43.22 -22.14 -45.52
N GLN A 547 42.29 -23.04 -45.90
CA GLN A 547 42.40 -24.53 -45.96
C GLN A 547 43.27 -25.13 -44.83
N ARG A 548 42.92 -26.11 -43.98
CA ARG A 548 41.90 -27.17 -43.78
C ARG A 548 41.90 -27.46 -42.25
N PHE A 549 40.83 -27.87 -41.59
CA PHE A 549 40.28 -29.23 -41.53
C PHE A 549 38.92 -29.18 -40.84
#